data_AF-A0A349K376-F1
#
_entry.id   AF-A0A349K376-F1
#
_cell.length_a   1.000
_cell.length_b   1.000
_cell.length_c   1.000
_cell.angle_alpha   90.00
_cell.angle_beta   90.00
_cell.angle_gamma   90.00
#
_symmetry.space_group_name_H-M   'P 1'
#
loop_
_entity.id
_entity.type
_entity.pdbx_description
1 polymer ?
#
loop_
_entity_poly.entity_id
_entity_poly.type
_entity_poly.pdbx_seq_one_letter_code
_entity_poly.pdbx_strand_id
1 'polypeptide(L)'
;MRKILVRFTLLLLLVGACSAGWFYRGQIVSLVEEVIGSSTTSGPAPDPKTYSVLSEDLEEHRRRLSADYRRTTSNTERMEILAQARKLLELSLPRLMRCWLGTPWDFNGIAHEPGHGKVACGYFVSSVLQDAGFRVEWAPLAQQASQNILGTFLPPDDMKIRVGVDYEQFLSEVLSCGNGIYIVGLDSHVAFLVVTDGGEIHFIHSSGASPYCVVDESREDARVLRRSNYRVTGNLTANSELIRNWLLGARFKTRTL
;
A
#
# COMPACT_ATOMS: atom_id res chain seq x y z
N MET A 1 -67.75 5.08 9.75
CA MET A 1 -67.59 3.94 8.82
C MET A 1 -66.51 4.16 7.74
N ARG A 2 -66.46 5.31 7.04
CA ARG A 2 -65.50 5.57 5.95
C ARG A 2 -64.00 5.46 6.32
N LYS A 3 -63.60 5.86 7.53
CA LYS A 3 -62.20 5.78 8.01
C LYS A 3 -61.73 4.36 8.36
N ILE A 4 -62.65 3.47 8.74
CA ILE A 4 -62.35 2.06 9.07
C ILE A 4 -62.14 1.26 7.78
N LEU A 5 -62.98 1.52 6.78
CA LEU A 5 -62.88 0.89 5.46
C LEU A 5 -61.55 1.22 4.75
N VAL A 6 -61.08 2.48 4.86
CA VAL A 6 -59.78 2.93 4.32
C VAL A 6 -58.60 2.26 5.05
N ARG A 7 -58.68 2.10 6.37
CA ARG A 7 -57.64 1.41 7.15
C ARG A 7 -57.57 -0.09 6.82
N PHE A 8 -58.72 -0.73 6.61
CA PHE A 8 -58.80 -2.13 6.20
C PHE A 8 -58.24 -2.37 4.79
N THR A 9 -58.53 -1.47 3.84
CA THR A 9 -57.99 -1.55 2.48
C THR A 9 -56.48 -1.33 2.46
N LEU A 10 -55.95 -0.38 3.24
CA LEU A 10 -54.50 -0.20 3.39
C LEU A 10 -53.81 -1.42 4.00
N LEU A 11 -54.43 -2.07 5.00
CA LEU A 11 -53.88 -3.26 5.62
C LEU A 11 -53.85 -4.44 4.64
N LEU A 12 -54.91 -4.62 3.84
CA LEU A 12 -54.97 -5.66 2.80
C LEU A 12 -53.93 -5.44 1.70
N LEU A 13 -53.69 -4.19 1.30
CA LEU A 13 -52.64 -3.84 0.34
C LEU A 13 -51.24 -4.11 0.90
N LEU A 14 -51.00 -3.79 2.18
CA LEU A 14 -49.74 -4.10 2.87
C LEU A 14 -49.50 -5.60 2.98
N VAL A 15 -50.51 -6.37 3.41
CA VAL A 15 -50.41 -7.83 3.49
C VAL A 15 -50.18 -8.43 2.11
N GLY A 16 -50.89 -7.95 1.07
CA GLY A 16 -50.70 -8.36 -0.32
C GLY A 16 -49.30 -8.05 -0.86
N ALA A 17 -48.74 -6.88 -0.52
CA ALA A 17 -47.39 -6.51 -0.90
C ALA A 17 -46.33 -7.37 -0.19
N CYS A 18 -46.52 -7.67 1.10
CA CYS A 18 -45.63 -8.55 1.86
C CYS A 18 -45.68 -9.99 1.34
N SER A 19 -46.86 -10.52 1.02
CA SER A 19 -46.99 -11.88 0.50
C SER A 19 -46.49 -12.01 -0.93
N ALA A 20 -46.70 -10.99 -1.78
CA ALA A 20 -46.05 -10.92 -3.10
C ALA A 20 -44.52 -10.85 -2.96
N GLY A 21 -43.99 -10.00 -2.08
CA GLY A 21 -42.56 -9.93 -1.80
C GLY A 21 -41.97 -11.25 -1.30
N TRP A 22 -42.71 -12.02 -0.50
CA TRP A 22 -42.31 -13.36 -0.06
C TRP A 22 -42.31 -14.38 -1.20
N PHE A 23 -43.34 -14.36 -2.05
CA PHE A 23 -43.47 -15.28 -3.19
C PHE A 23 -42.42 -15.03 -4.27
N TYR A 24 -42.11 -13.75 -4.52
CA TYR A 24 -41.13 -13.32 -5.54
C TYR A 24 -39.72 -13.11 -4.97
N ARG A 25 -39.49 -13.41 -3.68
CA ARG A 25 -38.18 -13.27 -3.02
C ARG A 25 -37.05 -13.88 -3.83
N GLY A 26 -37.23 -15.09 -4.37
CA GLY A 26 -36.20 -15.77 -5.15
C GLY A 26 -35.82 -15.00 -6.42
N GLN A 27 -36.81 -14.45 -7.12
CA GLN A 27 -36.60 -13.66 -8.34
C GLN A 27 -36.04 -12.27 -8.03
N ILE A 28 -36.45 -11.66 -6.92
CA ILE A 28 -35.90 -10.38 -6.46
C ILE A 28 -34.44 -10.57 -6.04
N VAL A 29 -34.12 -11.63 -5.30
CA VAL A 29 -32.74 -11.96 -4.92
C VAL A 29 -31.91 -12.26 -6.17
N SER A 30 -32.41 -13.06 -7.12
CA SER A 30 -31.66 -13.35 -8.35
C SER A 30 -31.46 -12.09 -9.21
N LEU A 31 -32.46 -11.21 -9.32
CA LEU A 31 -32.36 -9.96 -10.05
C LEU A 31 -31.39 -8.98 -9.35
N VAL A 32 -31.39 -8.96 -8.02
CA VAL A 32 -30.42 -8.20 -7.21
C VAL A 32 -29.02 -8.79 -7.35
N GLU A 33 -28.85 -10.10 -7.34
CA GLU A 33 -27.57 -10.78 -7.60
C GLU A 33 -27.09 -10.56 -9.04
N GLU A 34 -27.99 -10.48 -10.02
CA GLU A 34 -27.68 -10.21 -11.42
C GLU A 34 -27.34 -8.73 -11.66
N VAL A 35 -28.03 -7.80 -10.98
CA VAL A 35 -27.74 -6.34 -11.04
C VAL A 35 -26.48 -5.98 -10.23
N ILE A 36 -26.24 -6.63 -9.09
CA ILE A 36 -25.00 -6.47 -8.29
C ILE A 36 -23.84 -7.22 -8.95
N GLY A 37 -24.10 -8.39 -9.56
CA GLY A 37 -23.09 -9.18 -10.28
C GLY A 37 -22.70 -8.59 -11.63
N SER A 38 -23.58 -7.82 -12.28
CA SER A 38 -23.29 -7.10 -13.54
C SER A 38 -22.71 -5.70 -13.34
N SER A 39 -22.71 -5.18 -12.11
CA SER A 39 -21.99 -3.96 -11.73
C SER A 39 -20.65 -4.26 -11.08
N THR A 40 -19.85 -5.10 -11.73
CA THR A 40 -18.39 -5.05 -11.56
C THR A 40 -17.90 -3.75 -12.18
N THR A 41 -17.94 -2.66 -11.41
CA THR A 41 -16.90 -1.65 -11.55
C THR A 41 -15.60 -2.41 -11.30
N SER A 42 -14.92 -2.86 -12.36
CA SER A 42 -13.68 -3.60 -12.26
C SER A 42 -12.65 -2.68 -11.64
N GLY A 43 -12.57 -2.70 -10.31
CA GLY A 43 -11.45 -2.11 -9.58
C GLY A 43 -10.14 -2.69 -10.13
N PRO A 44 -9.02 -1.99 -9.93
CA PRO A 44 -7.73 -2.48 -10.38
C PRO A 44 -7.51 -3.91 -9.85
N ALA A 45 -7.11 -4.81 -10.75
CA ALA A 45 -6.90 -6.23 -10.47
C ALA A 45 -5.39 -6.51 -10.29
N PRO A 46 -5.02 -7.50 -9.46
CA PRO A 46 -3.61 -7.86 -9.28
C PRO A 46 -2.96 -8.33 -10.59
N ASP A 47 -1.69 -7.96 -10.78
CA ASP A 47 -0.91 -8.28 -11.98
C ASP A 47 0.42 -8.99 -11.61
N PRO A 48 0.37 -10.28 -11.24
CA PRO A 48 1.55 -11.04 -10.85
C PRO A 48 2.54 -11.24 -12.00
N LYS A 49 2.07 -11.24 -13.26
CA LYS A 49 2.95 -11.40 -14.42
C LYS A 49 3.83 -10.19 -14.61
N THR A 50 3.27 -8.98 -14.61
CA THR A 50 4.05 -7.75 -14.70
C THR A 50 4.95 -7.60 -13.47
N TYR A 51 4.47 -7.99 -12.28
CA TYR A 51 5.26 -7.96 -11.06
C TYR A 51 6.56 -8.78 -11.16
N SER A 52 6.48 -10.03 -11.64
CA SER A 52 7.67 -10.89 -11.82
C SER A 52 8.68 -10.24 -12.77
N VAL A 53 8.22 -9.73 -13.92
CA VAL A 53 9.10 -9.08 -14.91
C VAL A 53 9.75 -7.84 -14.31
N LEU A 54 9.00 -6.99 -13.60
CA LEU A 54 9.54 -5.79 -12.97
C LEU A 54 10.58 -6.09 -11.89
N SER A 55 10.36 -7.14 -11.10
CA SER A 55 11.28 -7.60 -10.06
C SER A 55 12.60 -8.09 -10.68
N GLU A 56 12.51 -8.94 -11.71
CA GLU A 56 13.66 -9.45 -12.45
C GLU A 56 14.46 -8.34 -13.14
N ASP A 57 13.76 -7.43 -13.83
CA ASP A 57 14.38 -6.28 -14.49
C ASP A 57 15.09 -5.38 -13.47
N LEU A 58 14.45 -5.09 -12.33
CA LEU A 58 15.04 -4.25 -11.29
C LEU A 58 16.31 -4.88 -10.71
N GLU A 59 16.30 -6.18 -10.43
CA GLU A 59 17.47 -6.90 -9.92
C GLU A 59 18.61 -6.91 -10.96
N GLU A 60 18.31 -7.07 -12.24
CA GLU A 60 19.31 -6.99 -13.31
C GLU A 60 19.97 -5.61 -13.35
N HIS A 61 19.18 -4.53 -13.36
CA HIS A 61 19.70 -3.16 -13.35
C HIS A 61 20.51 -2.88 -12.08
N ARG A 62 20.04 -3.32 -10.91
CA ARG A 62 20.78 -3.20 -9.64
C ARG A 62 22.14 -3.87 -9.72
N ARG A 63 22.23 -5.09 -10.29
CA ARG A 63 23.51 -5.82 -10.45
C ARG A 63 24.48 -5.08 -11.37
N ARG A 64 24.00 -4.52 -12.49
CA ARG A 64 24.83 -3.71 -13.41
C ARG A 64 25.41 -2.50 -12.70
N LEU A 65 24.56 -1.68 -12.07
CA LEU A 65 25.01 -0.51 -11.30
C LEU A 65 25.95 -0.90 -10.14
N SER A 66 25.72 -2.04 -9.49
CA SER A 66 26.58 -2.56 -8.42
C SER A 66 27.98 -2.92 -8.93
N ALA A 67 28.07 -3.51 -10.12
CA ALA A 67 29.35 -3.81 -10.77
C ALA A 67 30.11 -2.53 -11.13
N ASP A 68 29.42 -1.55 -11.69
CA ASP A 68 30.00 -0.24 -12.01
C ASP A 68 30.51 0.47 -10.75
N TYR A 69 29.71 0.49 -9.68
CA TYR A 69 30.08 1.10 -8.40
C TYR A 69 31.36 0.49 -7.81
N ARG A 70 31.52 -0.85 -7.92
CA ARG A 70 32.70 -1.56 -7.42
C ARG A 70 33.93 -1.36 -8.30
N ARG A 71 33.75 -1.15 -9.60
CA ARG A 71 34.85 -0.97 -10.57
C ARG A 71 35.46 0.43 -10.48
N THR A 72 34.65 1.45 -10.24
CA THR A 72 35.14 2.82 -10.16
C THR A 72 35.85 3.11 -8.82
N THR A 73 36.93 3.88 -8.91
CA THR A 73 37.63 4.50 -7.78
C THR A 73 37.31 5.99 -7.61
N SER A 74 36.60 6.59 -8.58
CA SER A 74 36.21 8.01 -8.58
C SER A 74 35.02 8.25 -7.65
N ASN A 75 35.16 9.19 -6.72
CA ASN A 75 34.05 9.56 -5.85
C ASN A 75 32.90 10.22 -6.62
N THR A 76 33.20 11.00 -7.65
CA THR A 76 32.18 11.65 -8.50
C THR A 76 31.35 10.59 -9.23
N GLU A 77 31.99 9.62 -9.88
CA GLU A 77 31.29 8.54 -10.56
C GLU A 77 30.45 7.69 -9.58
N ARG A 78 30.95 7.45 -8.37
CA ARG A 78 30.17 6.77 -7.33
C ARG A 78 28.90 7.53 -6.96
N MET A 79 28.98 8.85 -6.80
CA MET A 79 27.81 9.67 -6.51
C MET A 79 26.80 9.65 -7.66
N GLU A 80 27.27 9.68 -8.91
CA GLU A 80 26.40 9.55 -10.09
C GLU A 80 25.70 8.19 -10.15
N ILE A 81 26.42 7.10 -9.86
CA ILE A 81 25.84 5.75 -9.80
C ILE A 81 24.81 5.64 -8.68
N LEU A 82 25.07 6.23 -7.51
CA LEU A 82 24.08 6.28 -6.42
C LEU A 82 22.84 7.09 -6.80
N ALA A 83 22.98 8.19 -7.56
CA ALA A 83 21.86 8.94 -8.08
C ALA A 83 21.03 8.14 -9.10
N GLN A 84 21.69 7.36 -9.97
CA GLN A 84 21.01 6.43 -10.90
C GLN A 84 20.26 5.32 -10.14
N ALA A 85 20.90 4.73 -9.12
CA ALA A 85 20.29 3.73 -8.24
C ALA A 85 19.06 4.27 -7.52
N ARG A 86 19.14 5.52 -7.01
CA ARG A 86 18.00 6.23 -6.43
C ARG A 86 16.85 6.37 -7.43
N LYS A 87 17.10 6.89 -8.64
CA LYS A 87 16.06 7.11 -9.64
C LYS A 87 15.42 5.81 -10.10
N LEU A 88 16.22 4.74 -10.21
CA LEU A 88 15.74 3.40 -10.53
C LEU A 88 14.73 2.90 -9.48
N LEU A 89 15.02 3.06 -8.18
CA LEU A 89 14.08 2.71 -7.11
C LEU A 89 12.81 3.57 -7.15
N GLU A 90 12.95 4.89 -7.32
CA GLU A 90 11.82 5.82 -7.40
C GLU A 90 10.89 5.52 -8.58
N LEU A 91 11.42 4.96 -9.69
CA LEU A 91 10.63 4.52 -10.83
C LEU A 91 10.00 3.13 -10.61
N SER A 92 10.75 2.18 -10.07
CA SER A 92 10.36 0.77 -10.03
C SER A 92 9.45 0.42 -8.86
N LEU A 93 9.71 0.97 -7.66
CA LEU A 93 8.94 0.62 -6.47
C LEU A 93 7.44 0.95 -6.61
N PRO A 94 7.01 2.14 -7.06
CA PRO A 94 5.59 2.41 -7.26
C PRO A 94 4.92 1.48 -8.28
N ARG A 95 5.65 1.01 -9.29
CA ARG A 95 5.15 0.07 -10.30
C ARG A 95 4.95 -1.32 -9.67
N LEU A 96 5.92 -1.80 -8.91
CA LEU A 96 5.82 -3.05 -8.15
C LEU A 96 4.64 -2.99 -7.17
N MET A 97 4.51 -1.90 -6.40
CA MET A 97 3.39 -1.71 -5.47
C MET A 97 2.04 -1.78 -6.19
N ARG A 98 1.91 -1.17 -7.37
CA ARG A 98 0.64 -1.12 -8.12
C ARG A 98 0.22 -2.45 -8.74
N CYS A 99 1.16 -3.37 -8.98
CA CYS A 99 0.80 -4.73 -9.38
C CYS A 99 -0.01 -5.46 -8.30
N TRP A 100 0.05 -5.03 -7.04
CA TRP A 100 -0.73 -5.62 -5.96
C TRP A 100 -2.16 -5.11 -5.86
N LEU A 101 -2.54 -4.04 -6.56
CA LEU A 101 -3.87 -3.43 -6.42
C LEU A 101 -4.99 -4.47 -6.57
N GLY A 102 -5.96 -4.42 -5.66
CA GLY A 102 -7.04 -5.40 -5.62
C GLY A 102 -6.71 -6.71 -4.91
N THR A 103 -5.46 -6.96 -4.50
CA THR A 103 -5.10 -8.16 -3.72
C THR A 103 -5.83 -8.10 -2.38
N PRO A 104 -6.65 -9.11 -2.02
CA PRO A 104 -7.45 -9.05 -0.81
C PRO A 104 -6.61 -8.88 0.46
N TRP A 105 -7.15 -8.13 1.42
CA TRP A 105 -6.53 -7.94 2.74
C TRP A 105 -7.00 -9.01 3.73
N ASP A 106 -6.11 -9.37 4.65
CA ASP A 106 -6.43 -10.10 5.88
C ASP A 106 -5.40 -9.74 6.94
N PHE A 107 -5.81 -9.67 8.21
CA PHE A 107 -4.89 -9.38 9.31
C PHE A 107 -3.76 -10.42 9.42
N ASN A 108 -4.07 -11.68 9.09
CA ASN A 108 -3.09 -12.78 9.07
C ASN A 108 -2.67 -13.13 7.64
N GLY A 109 -2.90 -12.24 6.68
CA GLY A 109 -2.57 -12.46 5.28
C GLY A 109 -1.06 -12.49 5.06
N ILE A 110 -0.56 -13.59 4.49
CA ILE A 110 0.87 -13.83 4.24
C ILE A 110 1.20 -14.00 2.75
N ALA A 111 0.32 -13.57 1.85
CA ALA A 111 0.59 -13.67 0.41
C ALA A 111 1.93 -12.98 0.08
N HIS A 112 2.77 -13.70 -0.67
CA HIS A 112 4.08 -13.22 -1.10
C HIS A 112 4.04 -12.64 -2.52
N GLU A 113 2.97 -12.91 -3.27
CA GLU A 113 2.78 -12.46 -4.65
C GLU A 113 1.40 -11.79 -4.84
N PRO A 114 1.27 -10.84 -5.79
CA PRO A 114 -0.01 -10.20 -6.12
C PRO A 114 -1.11 -11.19 -6.46
N GLY A 115 -2.30 -11.03 -5.85
CA GLY A 115 -3.49 -11.83 -6.15
C GLY A 115 -3.46 -13.28 -5.67
N HIS A 116 -2.34 -13.79 -5.16
CA HIS A 116 -2.21 -15.16 -4.68
C HIS A 116 -2.49 -15.27 -3.18
N GLY A 117 -3.76 -15.14 -2.82
CA GLY A 117 -4.24 -15.20 -1.44
C GLY A 117 -4.53 -13.81 -0.87
N LYS A 118 -4.33 -13.65 0.44
CA LYS A 118 -4.58 -12.39 1.15
C LYS A 118 -3.30 -11.86 1.79
N VAL A 119 -3.17 -10.54 1.90
CA VAL A 119 -1.94 -9.88 2.38
C VAL A 119 -2.20 -8.87 3.48
N ALA A 120 -1.48 -8.99 4.61
CA ALA A 120 -1.48 -7.99 5.67
C ALA A 120 -0.56 -6.82 5.32
N CYS A 121 -0.70 -5.69 6.02
CA CYS A 121 0.04 -4.47 5.70
C CYS A 121 1.57 -4.61 5.78
N GLY A 122 2.08 -5.26 6.85
CA GLY A 122 3.50 -5.53 7.00
C GLY A 122 4.05 -6.51 5.96
N TYR A 123 3.26 -7.54 5.63
CA TYR A 123 3.63 -8.52 4.60
C TYR A 123 3.67 -7.90 3.20
N PHE A 124 2.73 -7.02 2.87
CA PHE A 124 2.77 -6.24 1.63
C PHE A 124 4.04 -5.40 1.51
N VAL A 125 4.36 -4.61 2.55
CA VAL A 125 5.60 -3.80 2.57
C VAL A 125 6.83 -4.68 2.44
N SER A 126 6.88 -5.78 3.19
CA SER A 126 8.04 -6.66 3.19
C SER A 126 8.22 -7.42 1.87
N SER A 127 7.14 -7.85 1.21
CA SER A 127 7.20 -8.52 -0.10
C SER A 127 7.70 -7.56 -1.18
N VAL A 128 7.11 -6.37 -1.28
CA VAL A 128 7.54 -5.36 -2.26
C VAL A 128 9.00 -4.99 -2.08
N LEU A 129 9.48 -4.79 -0.84
CA LEU A 129 10.88 -4.47 -0.59
C LEU A 129 11.81 -5.65 -0.91
N GLN A 130 11.43 -6.87 -0.52
CA GLN A 130 12.23 -8.06 -0.82
C GLN A 130 12.40 -8.25 -2.33
N ASP A 131 11.31 -8.16 -3.08
CA ASP A 131 11.32 -8.35 -4.53
C ASP A 131 11.90 -7.13 -5.27
N ALA A 132 11.97 -5.97 -4.61
CA ALA A 132 12.76 -4.84 -5.07
C ALA A 132 14.29 -4.99 -4.83
N GLY A 133 14.74 -6.13 -4.32
CA GLY A 133 16.15 -6.44 -4.10
C GLY A 133 16.69 -6.02 -2.72
N PHE A 134 15.85 -5.55 -1.80
CA PHE A 134 16.26 -5.36 -0.41
C PHE A 134 16.40 -6.72 0.27
N ARG A 135 17.59 -7.02 0.80
CA ARG A 135 17.83 -8.29 1.50
C ARG A 135 17.33 -8.25 2.95
N VAL A 136 16.01 -8.22 3.09
CA VAL A 136 15.28 -8.21 4.36
C VAL A 136 14.94 -9.62 4.82
N GLU A 137 14.69 -9.79 6.11
CA GLU A 137 14.10 -11.00 6.66
C GLU A 137 12.58 -10.89 6.55
N TRP A 138 12.01 -11.45 5.47
CA TRP A 138 10.63 -11.18 5.05
C TRP A 138 9.57 -11.27 6.16
N ALA A 139 9.41 -12.46 6.77
CA ALA A 139 8.42 -12.63 7.83
C ALA A 139 8.76 -11.85 9.12
N PRO A 140 10.01 -11.90 9.63
CA PRO A 140 10.37 -11.09 10.80
C PRO A 140 10.11 -9.60 10.64
N LEU A 141 10.43 -9.02 9.48
CA LEU A 141 10.19 -7.60 9.16
C LEU A 141 8.70 -7.31 9.15
N ALA A 142 7.91 -8.13 8.43
CA ALA A 142 6.46 -7.96 8.30
C ALA A 142 5.72 -7.97 9.65
N GLN A 143 6.27 -8.64 10.65
CA GLN A 143 5.66 -8.80 11.98
C GLN A 143 6.04 -7.69 12.97
N GLN A 144 6.93 -6.77 12.59
CA GLN A 144 7.35 -5.70 13.49
C GLN A 144 6.30 -4.58 13.62
N ALA A 145 6.35 -3.88 14.74
CA ALA A 145 5.70 -2.58 14.86
C ALA A 145 6.20 -1.63 13.76
N SER A 146 5.33 -0.74 13.29
CA SER A 146 5.61 0.10 12.12
C SER A 146 6.92 0.89 12.26
N GLN A 147 7.19 1.50 13.42
CA GLN A 147 8.46 2.19 13.68
C GLN A 147 9.69 1.28 13.58
N ASN A 148 9.59 0.02 14.00
CA ASN A 148 10.69 -0.94 13.90
C ASN A 148 10.93 -1.38 12.44
N ILE A 149 9.88 -1.43 11.61
CA ILE A 149 10.02 -1.59 10.16
C ILE A 149 10.87 -0.45 9.60
N LEU A 150 10.53 0.82 9.90
CA LEU A 150 11.33 1.96 9.45
C LEU A 150 12.76 1.91 10.02
N GLY A 151 12.91 1.60 11.30
CA GLY A 151 14.19 1.51 12.00
C GLY A 151 15.10 0.36 11.55
N THR A 152 14.60 -0.55 10.69
CA THR A 152 15.42 -1.56 9.99
C THR A 152 16.22 -0.94 8.85
N PHE A 153 15.72 0.16 8.28
CA PHE A 153 16.31 0.81 7.11
C PHE A 153 16.99 2.14 7.44
N LEU A 154 16.45 2.89 8.40
CA LEU A 154 16.83 4.26 8.66
C LEU A 154 17.28 4.45 10.11
N PRO A 155 18.30 5.30 10.35
CA PRO A 155 18.63 5.74 11.69
C PRO A 155 17.51 6.62 12.27
N PRO A 156 17.42 6.77 13.61
CA PRO A 156 16.40 7.60 14.25
C PRO A 156 16.28 9.04 13.72
N ASP A 157 17.39 9.67 13.38
CA ASP A 157 17.42 11.07 12.93
C ASP A 157 16.73 11.29 11.56
N ASP A 158 16.67 10.22 10.76
CA ASP A 158 16.02 10.19 9.45
C ASP A 158 14.54 9.79 9.54
N MET A 159 14.07 9.44 10.73
CA MET A 159 12.65 9.20 11.00
C MET A 159 11.99 10.45 11.58
N LYS A 160 10.80 10.80 11.09
CA LYS A 160 9.99 11.90 11.63
C LYS A 160 8.76 11.35 12.33
N ILE A 161 8.79 11.36 13.66
CA ILE A 161 7.68 10.92 14.51
C ILE A 161 6.78 12.11 14.85
N ARG A 162 5.48 11.95 14.67
CA ARG A 162 4.43 12.94 14.96
C ARG A 162 3.28 12.28 15.69
N VAL A 163 2.76 12.96 16.71
CA VAL A 163 1.63 12.51 17.51
C VAL A 163 0.65 13.66 17.64
N GLY A 164 -0.63 13.43 17.31
CA GLY A 164 -1.69 14.44 17.43
C GLY A 164 -1.58 15.61 16.46
N VAL A 165 -0.73 15.51 15.43
CA VAL A 165 -0.56 16.55 14.40
C VAL A 165 -1.68 16.46 13.38
N ASP A 166 -2.19 17.62 12.97
CA ASP A 166 -3.20 17.74 11.91
C ASP A 166 -2.71 17.12 10.59
N TYR A 167 -3.64 16.57 9.81
CA TYR A 167 -3.31 15.87 8.57
C TYR A 167 -2.65 16.76 7.53
N GLU A 168 -3.15 17.99 7.34
CA GLU A 168 -2.61 18.91 6.35
C GLU A 168 -1.21 19.40 6.75
N GLN A 169 -1.03 19.66 8.05
CA GLN A 169 0.30 19.97 8.61
C GLN A 169 1.27 18.81 8.41
N PHE A 170 0.87 17.59 8.74
CA PHE A 170 1.68 16.39 8.54
C PHE A 170 2.13 16.24 7.08
N LEU A 171 1.21 16.38 6.13
CA LEU A 171 1.56 16.26 4.71
C LEU A 171 2.44 17.41 4.23
N SER A 172 2.24 18.64 4.72
CA SER A 172 3.13 19.76 4.42
C SER A 172 4.56 19.47 4.88
N GLU A 173 4.74 18.84 6.04
CA GLU A 173 6.05 18.42 6.53
C GLU A 173 6.67 17.33 5.65
N VAL A 174 5.88 16.32 5.25
CA VAL A 174 6.34 15.27 4.32
C VAL A 174 6.81 15.88 3.00
N LEU A 175 6.03 16.78 2.40
CA LEU A 175 6.38 17.47 1.16
C LEU A 175 7.65 18.32 1.30
N SER A 176 7.84 18.97 2.46
CA SER A 176 9.06 19.74 2.75
C SER A 176 10.31 18.86 2.86
N CYS A 177 10.15 17.57 3.15
CA CYS A 177 11.25 16.60 3.17
C CYS A 177 11.63 16.11 1.77
N GLY A 178 10.89 16.51 0.73
CA GLY A 178 11.19 16.24 -0.67
C GLY A 178 10.38 15.11 -1.30
N ASN A 179 10.67 14.85 -2.57
CA ASN A 179 10.15 13.73 -3.33
C ASN A 179 10.87 12.42 -2.96
N GLY A 180 10.23 11.28 -3.26
CA GLY A 180 10.83 9.96 -3.09
C GLY A 180 9.87 8.90 -2.58
N ILE A 181 10.44 7.77 -2.15
CA ILE A 181 9.70 6.63 -1.62
C ILE A 181 9.83 6.59 -0.10
N TYR A 182 8.72 6.77 0.59
CA TYR A 182 8.65 6.73 2.03
C TYR A 182 7.99 5.44 2.50
N ILE A 183 8.40 4.97 3.68
CA ILE A 183 7.53 4.14 4.52
C ILE A 183 6.85 5.09 5.51
N VAL A 184 5.55 4.87 5.71
CA VAL A 184 4.80 5.52 6.78
C VAL A 184 4.24 4.47 7.74
N GLY A 185 4.56 4.64 9.02
CA GLY A 185 4.01 3.87 10.11
C GLY A 185 2.91 4.66 10.84
N LEU A 186 1.81 3.98 11.15
CA LEU A 186 0.62 4.51 11.80
C LEU A 186 0.38 3.80 13.14
N ASP A 187 -0.70 4.14 13.84
CA ASP A 187 -1.07 3.55 15.14
C ASP A 187 -1.10 2.00 15.10
N SER A 188 -1.67 1.44 14.04
CA SER A 188 -1.86 -0.01 13.87
C SER A 188 -1.66 -0.46 12.42
N HIS A 189 -0.91 0.30 11.64
CA HIS A 189 -0.80 0.10 10.19
C HIS A 189 0.56 0.55 9.65
N VAL A 190 0.95 0.03 8.50
CA VAL A 190 2.16 0.42 7.77
C VAL A 190 1.87 0.45 6.28
N ALA A 191 2.51 1.37 5.56
CA ALA A 191 2.24 1.61 4.16
C ALA A 191 3.44 2.26 3.47
N PHE A 192 3.38 2.30 2.14
CA PHE A 192 4.22 3.21 1.37
C PHE A 192 3.52 4.55 1.20
N LEU A 193 4.33 5.61 1.17
CA LEU A 193 3.91 6.95 0.79
C LEU A 193 4.86 7.44 -0.30
N VAL A 194 4.36 7.64 -1.52
CA VAL A 194 5.16 8.08 -2.66
C VAL A 194 4.89 9.55 -2.88
N VAL A 195 5.96 10.36 -2.88
CA VAL A 195 5.90 11.78 -3.23
C VAL A 195 6.56 11.96 -4.59
N THR A 196 5.79 12.36 -5.60
CA THR A 196 6.29 12.53 -6.97
C THR A 196 7.11 13.81 -7.12
N ASP A 197 7.84 13.95 -8.22
CA ASP A 197 8.60 15.16 -8.56
C ASP A 197 7.68 16.41 -8.64
N GLY A 198 6.39 16.21 -8.95
CA GLY A 198 5.36 17.26 -8.96
C GLY A 198 4.70 17.54 -7.60
N GLY A 199 5.09 16.83 -6.54
CA GLY A 199 4.51 16.96 -5.20
C GLY A 199 3.18 16.22 -5.00
N GLU A 200 2.81 15.33 -5.93
CA GLU A 200 1.64 14.46 -5.76
C GLU A 200 1.94 13.37 -4.74
N ILE A 201 0.92 12.98 -3.98
CA ILE A 201 1.03 12.00 -2.90
C ILE A 201 0.19 10.79 -3.24
N HIS A 202 0.83 9.62 -3.19
CA HIS A 202 0.19 8.31 -3.31
C HIS A 202 0.41 7.51 -2.04
N PHE A 203 -0.68 7.14 -1.37
CA PHE A 203 -0.67 6.28 -0.20
C PHE A 203 -1.04 4.86 -0.63
N ILE A 204 -0.02 4.01 -0.77
CA ILE A 204 -0.17 2.66 -1.33
C ILE A 204 -0.03 1.63 -0.21
N HIS A 205 -1.08 0.87 0.05
CA HIS A 205 -1.14 -0.02 1.20
C HIS A 205 -2.15 -1.17 1.05
N SER A 206 -1.94 -2.25 1.79
CA SER A 206 -2.96 -3.27 2.01
C SER A 206 -3.97 -2.80 3.04
N SER A 207 -5.18 -2.42 2.62
CA SER A 207 -6.16 -1.75 3.47
C SER A 207 -6.99 -2.73 4.29
N GLY A 208 -6.95 -2.59 5.62
CA GLY A 208 -7.90 -3.22 6.53
C GLY A 208 -9.25 -2.50 6.65
N ALA A 209 -9.47 -1.46 5.86
CA ALA A 209 -10.74 -0.78 5.69
C ALA A 209 -11.29 -1.07 4.28
N SER A 210 -12.60 -0.85 4.07
CA SER A 210 -13.22 -0.97 2.75
C SER A 210 -12.37 -0.26 1.68
N PRO A 211 -12.01 -0.92 0.55
CA PRO A 211 -12.57 -2.17 0.02
C PRO A 211 -11.96 -3.50 0.53
N TYR A 212 -11.11 -3.49 1.55
CA TYR A 212 -10.41 -4.67 2.09
C TYR A 212 -9.45 -5.33 1.10
N CYS A 213 -8.65 -4.52 0.43
CA CYS A 213 -7.61 -4.96 -0.49
C CYS A 213 -6.48 -3.94 -0.57
N VAL A 214 -5.45 -4.23 -1.37
CA VAL A 214 -4.40 -3.26 -1.69
C VAL A 214 -4.96 -2.14 -2.55
N VAL A 215 -4.72 -0.90 -2.14
CA VAL A 215 -5.21 0.33 -2.77
C VAL A 215 -4.08 1.35 -2.93
N ASP A 216 -4.25 2.27 -3.88
CA ASP A 216 -3.43 3.48 -4.09
C ASP A 216 -4.37 4.68 -3.89
N GLU A 217 -4.29 5.31 -2.72
CA GLU A 217 -5.14 6.44 -2.34
C GLU A 217 -4.42 7.77 -2.59
N SER A 218 -5.17 8.74 -3.13
CA SER A 218 -4.72 10.13 -3.25
C SER A 218 -4.59 10.80 -1.88
N ARG A 219 -4.06 12.03 -1.86
CA ARG A 219 -4.10 12.92 -0.68
C ARG A 219 -5.51 13.05 -0.11
N GLU A 220 -6.50 13.20 -0.96
CA GLU A 220 -7.89 13.44 -0.56
C GLU A 220 -8.52 12.16 0.01
N ASP A 221 -8.19 11.01 -0.59
CA ASP A 221 -8.81 9.72 -0.30
C ASP A 221 -8.16 8.95 0.85
N ALA A 222 -6.94 9.29 1.27
CA ALA A 222 -6.16 8.58 2.29
C ALA A 222 -6.71 8.72 3.72
N ARG A 223 -7.90 8.17 3.97
CA ARG A 223 -8.66 8.28 5.23
C ARG A 223 -7.95 7.61 6.40
N VAL A 224 -7.31 6.47 6.17
CA VAL A 224 -6.57 5.73 7.22
C VAL A 224 -5.38 6.56 7.70
N LEU A 225 -4.61 7.13 6.76
CA LEU A 225 -3.52 8.05 7.07
C LEU A 225 -4.02 9.31 7.81
N ARG A 226 -5.14 9.89 7.38
CA ARG A 226 -5.75 11.08 7.99
C ARG A 226 -6.22 10.85 9.42
N ARG A 227 -6.76 9.68 9.75
CA ARG A 227 -7.31 9.38 11.09
C ARG A 227 -6.27 8.95 12.12
N SER A 228 -5.09 8.52 11.67
CA SER A 228 -4.02 8.08 12.57
C SER A 228 -3.57 9.21 13.51
N ASN A 229 -3.54 8.95 14.81
CA ASN A 229 -3.01 9.89 15.80
C ASN A 229 -1.48 9.85 15.81
N TYR A 230 -0.91 8.65 15.69
CA TYR A 230 0.53 8.44 15.56
C TYR A 230 0.93 8.33 14.08
N ARG A 231 1.97 9.05 13.67
CA ARG A 231 2.58 8.92 12.33
C ARG A 231 4.08 8.97 12.43
N VAL A 232 4.77 7.99 11.86
CA VAL A 232 6.21 8.02 11.65
C VAL A 232 6.52 7.87 10.17
N THR A 233 7.36 8.74 9.62
CA THR A 233 7.78 8.67 8.22
C THR A 233 9.29 8.57 8.10
N GLY A 234 9.74 7.93 7.02
CA GLY A 234 11.16 7.90 6.64
C GLY A 234 11.29 7.75 5.13
N ASN A 235 12.07 8.64 4.50
CA ASN A 235 12.32 8.62 3.07
C ASN A 235 13.46 7.65 2.77
N LEU A 236 13.14 6.49 2.17
CA LEU A 236 14.13 5.48 1.84
C LEU A 236 15.09 5.96 0.75
N THR A 237 14.58 6.70 -0.24
CA THR A 237 15.37 7.09 -1.42
C THR A 237 16.18 8.36 -1.23
N ALA A 238 15.93 9.12 -0.16
CA ALA A 238 16.76 10.26 0.24
C ALA A 238 18.03 9.86 1.01
N ASN A 239 18.08 8.67 1.61
CA ASN A 239 19.26 8.23 2.40
C ASN A 239 20.30 7.55 1.49
N SER A 240 21.42 8.22 1.23
CA SER A 240 22.48 7.70 0.34
C SER A 240 23.16 6.43 0.84
N GLU A 241 23.29 6.22 2.16
CA GLU A 241 23.87 5.00 2.72
C GLU A 241 22.93 3.80 2.54
N LEU A 242 21.62 3.99 2.71
CA LEU A 242 20.61 2.99 2.41
C LEU A 242 20.64 2.60 0.93
N ILE A 243 20.67 3.59 0.03
CA ILE A 243 20.78 3.34 -1.42
C ILE A 243 22.05 2.55 -1.74
N ARG A 244 23.18 2.93 -1.13
CA ARG A 244 24.45 2.22 -1.29
C ARG A 244 24.36 0.77 -0.78
N ASN A 245 23.76 0.56 0.39
CA ASN A 245 23.58 -0.77 0.98
C ASN A 245 22.67 -1.65 0.11
N TRP A 246 21.57 -1.11 -0.41
CA TRP A 246 20.71 -1.80 -1.37
C TRP A 246 21.48 -2.17 -2.66
N LEU A 247 22.18 -1.19 -3.23
CA LEU A 247 22.98 -1.38 -4.45
C LEU A 247 24.04 -2.47 -4.28
N LEU A 248 24.71 -2.51 -3.13
CA LEU A 248 25.74 -3.51 -2.84
C LEU A 248 25.18 -4.86 -2.38
N GLY A 249 23.87 -4.97 -2.16
CA GLY A 249 23.22 -6.19 -1.65
C GLY A 249 23.60 -6.49 -0.20
N ALA A 250 23.73 -5.47 0.63
CA ALA A 250 23.86 -5.62 2.07
C ALA A 250 22.57 -6.22 2.67
N ARG A 251 22.69 -6.96 3.77
CA ARG A 251 21.55 -7.49 4.51
C ARG A 251 20.98 -6.40 5.42
N PHE A 252 19.65 -6.29 5.44
CA PHE A 252 18.90 -5.43 6.35
C PHE A 252 18.35 -6.29 7.48
N LYS A 253 19.08 -6.33 8.61
CA LYS A 253 18.68 -7.11 9.78
C LYS A 253 17.47 -6.44 10.44
N THR A 254 16.41 -7.21 10.66
CA THR A 254 15.18 -6.70 11.27
C THR A 254 15.45 -6.15 12.65
N ARG A 255 14.99 -4.91 12.88
CA ARG A 255 14.96 -4.32 14.21
C ARG A 255 13.79 -4.89 15.01
N THR A 256 14.05 -5.40 16.20
CA THR A 256 13.05 -6.05 17.06
C THR A 256 12.77 -5.32 18.38
N LEU A 257 13.51 -4.25 18.69
CA LEU A 257 13.44 -3.48 19.94
C LEU A 257 13.59 -1.96 19.70
#